data_AF-A0A9D0YNE1-F1
#
_entry.id   AF-A0A9D0YNE1-F1
#
_cell.length_a   1.000
_cell.length_b   1.000
_cell.length_c   1.000
_cell.angle_alpha   90.00
_cell.angle_beta   90.00
_cell.angle_gamma   90.00
#
_symmetry.space_group_name_H-M   'P 1'
#
loop_
_entity.id
_entity.type
_entity.pdbx_description
1 polymer ?
#
loop_
_entity_poly.entity_id
_entity_poly.type
_entity_poly.pdbx_seq_one_letter_code
_entity_poly.pdbx_strand_id
1 'polypeptide(L)' 'RHTAGFYNDGEFIELNHTATSRNTFSKGAIKAAVWLVNQKPDLYSINDCLGL' A
#
# COMPACT_ATOMS: atom_id res chain seq x y z
N ARG A 1 -1.68 -3.97 12.89
CA ARG A 1 -0.42 -3.21 12.93
C ARG A 1 0.68 -4.13 12.42
N HIS A 2 1.54 -3.66 11.54
CA HIS A 2 2.72 -4.37 11.05
C HIS A 2 3.93 -3.46 11.22
N THR A 3 5.08 -4.05 11.54
CA THR A 3 6.33 -3.33 11.76
C THR A 3 7.45 -4.09 11.07
N ALA A 4 8.25 -3.38 10.28
CA ALA A 4 9.51 -3.89 9.74
C ALA A 4 10.63 -3.05 10.35
N GLY A 5 11.49 -3.67 11.15
CA GLY A 5 12.58 -3.01 11.85
C GLY A 5 13.93 -3.45 11.30
N PHE A 6 14.85 -2.49 11.19
CA PHE A 6 16.27 -2.66 10.87
C PHE A 6 17.05 -2.20 12.10
N TYR A 7 17.75 -3.11 12.75
CA TYR A 7 18.39 -2.86 14.05
C TYR A 7 19.90 -3.05 13.96
N ASN A 8 20.64 -2.16 14.61
CA ASN A 8 22.08 -2.24 14.75
C ASN A 8 22.49 -1.79 16.17
N ASP A 9 23.76 -1.97 16.53
CA ASP A 9 24.24 -1.50 17.83
C ASP A 9 24.17 0.03 17.91
N GLY A 10 23.39 0.53 18.87
CA GLY A 10 23.23 1.96 19.13
C GLY A 10 22.20 2.68 18.28
N GLU A 11 21.59 2.05 17.27
CA GLU A 11 20.57 2.67 16.43
C GLU A 11 19.60 1.67 15.78
N PHE A 12 18.42 2.16 15.39
CA PHE A 12 17.47 1.37 14.62
C PHE A 12 16.55 2.24 13.77
N ILE A 13 15.97 1.64 12.74
CA ILE A 13 14.92 2.23 11.90
C ILE A 13 13.74 1.27 11.87
N GLU A 14 12.53 1.79 12.11
CA GLU A 14 11.28 1.03 11.96
C GLU A 14 10.34 1.66 10.95
N LEU A 15 9.78 0.83 10.08
CA LEU A 15 8.66 1.16 9.22
C LEU A 15 7.39 0.55 9.82
N ASN A 16 6.44 1.39 10.23
CA ASN A 16 5.21 0.99 10.91
C ASN A 16 3.99 1.24 10.00
N HIS A 17 3.14 0.23 9.80
CA HIS A 17 1.83 0.38 9.15
C HIS A 17 0.70 -0.02 10.12
N THR A 18 -0.17 0.93 10.44
CA THR A 18 -1.31 0.72 11.35
C THR A 18 -2.62 1.05 10.65
N ALA A 19 -3.41 0.03 10.33
CA ALA A 19 -4.79 0.19 9.90
C ALA A 19 -5.72 0.20 11.12
N THR A 20 -6.41 1.31 11.37
CA THR A 20 -7.37 1.46 12.47
C THR A 20 -8.78 1.00 12.10
N SER A 21 -9.05 0.81 10.81
CA SER A 21 -10.33 0.34 10.27
C SER A 21 -10.13 -0.30 8.91
N ARG A 22 -10.99 -1.28 8.57
CA ARG A 22 -11.02 -1.89 7.23
C ARG A 22 -11.46 -0.92 6.13
N ASN A 23 -12.03 0.23 6.49
CA ASN A 23 -12.43 1.27 5.55
C ASN A 23 -11.26 1.86 4.75
N THR A 24 -10.01 1.69 5.22
CA THR A 24 -8.83 2.10 4.45
C THR A 24 -8.70 1.30 3.14
N PHE A 25 -9.02 -0.01 3.19
CA PHE A 25 -8.89 -0.90 2.04
C PHE A 25 -9.99 -0.66 1.01
N SER A 26 -11.23 -0.40 1.44
CA SER A 26 -12.35 -0.06 0.54
C SER A 26 -12.08 1.24 -0.21
N LYS A 27 -11.55 2.26 0.47
CA LYS A 27 -11.12 3.52 -0.18
C LYS A 27 -10.03 3.27 -1.23
N GLY A 28 -9.06 2.42 -0.93
CA GLY A 28 -8.02 2.00 -1.89
C GLY A 28 -8.62 1.29 -3.11
N ALA A 29 -9.53 0.35 -2.90
CA ALA A 29 -10.20 -0.37 -3.98
C ALA A 29 -11.02 0.56 -4.89
N ILE A 30 -11.75 1.53 -4.33
CA ILE A 30 -12.50 2.53 -5.12
C ILE A 30 -11.54 3.40 -5.95
N LYS A 31 -10.40 3.83 -5.38
CA LYS A 31 -9.39 4.58 -6.11
C LYS A 31 -8.80 3.77 -7.27
N ALA A 32 -8.46 2.51 -7.02
CA ALA A 32 -7.95 1.60 -8.04
C ALA A 32 -8.98 1.36 -9.15
N ALA A 33 -10.27 1.22 -8.81
CA ALA A 33 -11.33 1.08 -9.81
C ALA A 33 -11.44 2.31 -10.73
N VAL A 34 -11.35 3.53 -10.18
CA VAL A 34 -11.35 4.76 -10.97
C VAL A 34 -10.12 4.86 -11.88
N TRP A 35 -8.95 4.45 -11.39
CA TRP A 35 -7.71 4.40 -12.19
C TRP A 35 -7.81 3.38 -13.33
N LEU A 36 -8.41 2.21 -13.07
CA LEU A 36 -8.50 1.09 -14.01
C LEU A 36 -9.30 1.40 -15.28
N VAL A 37 -10.28 2.31 -15.21
CA VAL A 37 -11.14 2.69 -16.35
C VAL A 37 -10.32 3.20 -17.56
N ASN A 38 -9.14 3.75 -17.32
CA ASN A 38 -8.28 4.30 -18.37
C ASN A 38 -7.12 3.37 -18.78
N GLN A 39 -7.04 2.16 -18.22
CA GLN A 39 -5.95 1.23 -18.49
C GLN A 39 -6.28 0.27 -19.64
N LYS A 40 -5.23 -0.26 -20.28
CA LYS A 40 -5.40 -1.32 -21.28
C LYS A 40 -5.78 -2.64 -20.58
N PRO A 41 -6.27 -3.65 -21.30
CA PRO A 41 -6.50 -4.96 -20.71
C PRO A 41 -5.18 -5.60 -20.29
N ASP A 42 -5.00 -5.82 -18.99
CA ASP A 42 -3.86 -6.51 -18.40
C ASP A 42 -4.17 -6.95 -16.95
N LEU A 43 -3.25 -7.69 -16.33
CA LEU A 43 -3.29 -8.00 -14.90
C LEU A 43 -2.46 -6.99 -14.11
N TYR A 44 -3.14 -6.05 -13.44
CA TYR A 44 -2.49 -5.01 -12.64
C TYR A 44 -2.40 -5.36 -11.16
N SER A 45 -1.32 -4.90 -10.54
CA SER A 45 -1.10 -4.88 -9.10
C SER A 45 -1.43 -3.51 -8.51
N ILE A 46 -1.36 -3.39 -7.17
CA ILE A 46 -1.51 -2.10 -6.51
C ILE A 46 -0.33 -1.15 -6.81
N ASN A 47 0.85 -1.68 -7.11
CA ASN A 47 2.03 -0.87 -7.43
C ASN A 47 1.82 -0.12 -8.75
N ASP A 48 1.21 -0.76 -9.74
CA ASP A 48 0.85 -0.12 -11.02
C ASP A 48 -0.12 1.05 -10.81
N CYS A 49 -1.12 0.87 -9.94
CA CYS A 49 -2.06 1.92 -9.56
C CYS A 49 -1.40 3.08 -8.80
N LEU A 50 -0.34 2.80 -8.03
CA LEU A 50 0.39 3.79 -7.25
C LEU A 50 1.57 4.43 -8.00
N GLY A 51 1.96 3.88 -9.15
CA GLY A 51 3.13 4.32 -9.90
C GLY A 51 4.46 4.00 -9.20
N LEU A 52 4.52 2.86 -8.51
CA LEU A 52 5.69 2.38 -7.75
C LEU A 52 6.38 1.21 -8.44
#